data_AF-A0A164Q022-F1
#
_entry.id   AF-A0A164Q022-F1
#
_cell.length_a   1.000
_cell.length_b   1.000
_cell.length_c   1.000
_cell.angle_alpha   90.00
_cell.angle_beta   90.00
_cell.angle_gamma   90.00
#
_symmetry.space_group_name_H-M   'P 1'
#
loop_
_entity.id
_entity.type
_entity.pdbx_description
1 polymer ?
#
loop_
_entity_poly.entity_id
_entity_poly.type
_entity_poly.pdbx_seq_one_letter_code
_entity_poly.pdbx_strand_id
1 'polypeptide(L)'
;MFECSICMDEHLVDDVALVEKCGHKFCRECMTDYIGSKLTENRFPILCPVCQAESDVQDAGFIQRGLVDQLALSQAQYDSWIDLELSQYSVMLDCRKCQSSGFVDSEDYKELQYIYCPLGDCDHVWCKACGQTVGPDQESQKLHSCDGENELNALMEAEGWKNCPGCKTPIERIIGCNHMACGTPGCNMHFCYKCGDSIIRSVLKDEIKGAVNAHFHQTTGKCPLFFIPAEDEGTS
;
A
#
# COMPACT_ATOMS: atom_id res chain seq x y z
N MET A 1 -39.35 -18.57 33.87
CA MET A 1 -39.64 -17.91 32.58
C MET A 1 -38.77 -16.66 32.50
N PHE A 2 -38.43 -16.22 31.29
CA PHE A 2 -37.71 -14.96 31.05
C PHE A 2 -38.24 -14.32 29.76
N GLU A 3 -38.10 -13.00 29.63
CA GLU A 3 -38.51 -12.26 28.43
C GLU A 3 -37.31 -12.07 27.49
N CYS A 4 -37.48 -12.36 26.20
CA CYS A 4 -36.41 -12.17 25.22
C CYS A 4 -36.41 -10.73 24.68
N SER A 5 -35.25 -10.07 24.73
CA SER A 5 -35.12 -8.68 24.26
C SER A 5 -35.21 -8.48 22.73
N ILE A 6 -35.35 -9.55 21.93
CA ILE A 6 -35.50 -9.47 20.47
C ILE A 6 -36.95 -9.64 20.05
N CYS A 7 -37.58 -10.77 20.40
CA CYS A 7 -38.99 -11.02 20.06
C CYS A 7 -39.99 -10.42 21.06
N MET A 8 -39.54 -10.03 22.26
CA MET A 8 -40.38 -9.53 23.36
C MET A 8 -41.40 -10.56 23.91
N ASP A 9 -41.15 -11.86 23.70
CA ASP A 9 -41.98 -12.96 24.20
C ASP A 9 -41.39 -13.62 25.47
N GLU A 10 -42.25 -14.29 26.24
CA GLU A 10 -41.86 -15.08 27.42
C GLU A 10 -41.46 -16.51 27.03
N HIS A 11 -40.26 -16.93 27.45
CA HIS A 11 -39.71 -18.27 27.20
C HIS A 11 -39.33 -19.00 28.51
N LEU A 12 -39.19 -20.33 28.42
CA LEU A 12 -38.68 -21.15 29.51
C LEU A 12 -37.19 -20.89 29.72
N VAL A 13 -36.72 -20.99 30.97
CA VAL A 13 -35.30 -20.71 31.30
C VAL A 13 -34.36 -21.71 30.61
N ASP A 14 -34.83 -22.90 30.27
CA ASP A 14 -34.05 -23.93 29.56
C ASP A 14 -33.73 -23.54 28.10
N ASP A 15 -34.54 -22.64 27.52
CA ASP A 15 -34.38 -22.10 26.16
C ASP A 15 -33.57 -20.79 26.13
N VAL A 16 -32.85 -20.48 27.20
CA VAL A 16 -32.04 -19.27 27.28
C VAL A 16 -30.71 -19.42 26.54
N ALA A 17 -30.44 -18.45 25.66
CA ALA A 17 -29.14 -18.16 25.08
C ALA A 17 -28.54 -16.96 25.84
N LEU A 18 -27.48 -17.22 26.61
CA LEU A 18 -26.82 -16.21 27.45
C LEU A 18 -25.49 -15.78 26.83
N VAL A 19 -25.30 -14.47 26.66
CA VAL A 19 -23.99 -13.92 26.29
C VAL A 19 -23.17 -13.69 27.55
N GLU A 20 -22.20 -14.55 27.83
CA GLU A 20 -21.50 -14.59 29.13
C GLU A 20 -20.87 -13.26 29.56
N LYS A 21 -20.26 -12.52 28.63
CA LYS A 21 -19.55 -11.28 28.96
C LYS A 21 -20.48 -10.17 29.47
N CYS A 22 -21.64 -9.98 28.84
CA CYS A 22 -22.58 -8.89 29.19
C CYS A 22 -23.83 -9.36 29.95
N GLY A 23 -24.05 -10.68 30.06
CA GLY A 23 -25.18 -11.26 30.78
C GLY A 23 -26.54 -11.14 30.08
N HIS A 24 -26.60 -10.59 28.86
CA HIS A 24 -27.84 -10.45 28.09
C HIS A 24 -28.39 -11.82 27.66
N LYS A 25 -29.73 -11.96 27.77
CA LYS A 25 -30.47 -13.22 27.57
C LYS A 25 -31.40 -13.11 26.37
N PHE A 26 -31.44 -14.18 25.58
CA PHE A 26 -32.26 -14.28 24.38
C PHE A 26 -32.87 -15.67 24.30
N CYS A 27 -33.96 -15.85 23.55
CA CYS A 27 -34.38 -17.20 23.18
C CYS A 27 -33.43 -17.78 22.13
N ARG A 28 -33.29 -19.11 22.11
CA ARG A 28 -32.41 -19.82 21.16
C ARG A 28 -32.74 -19.52 19.69
N GLU A 29 -34.02 -19.38 19.37
CA GLU A 29 -34.49 -19.09 18.01
C GLU A 29 -33.97 -17.72 17.53
N CYS A 30 -34.26 -16.65 18.28
CA CYS A 30 -33.80 -15.30 17.94
C CYS A 30 -32.27 -15.21 17.84
N MET A 31 -31.54 -15.91 18.72
CA MET A 31 -30.08 -15.92 18.67
C MET A 31 -29.55 -16.66 17.43
N THR A 32 -30.19 -17.77 17.05
CA THR A 32 -29.82 -18.53 15.85
C THR A 32 -30.02 -17.70 14.58
N ASP A 33 -31.17 -17.04 14.46
CA ASP A 33 -31.48 -16.16 13.33
C ASP A 33 -30.54 -14.95 13.27
N TYR A 34 -30.26 -14.34 14.43
CA TYR A 34 -29.34 -13.22 14.52
C TYR A 34 -27.93 -13.60 14.08
N ILE A 35 -27.36 -14.69 14.62
CA ILE A 35 -26.05 -15.19 14.20
C ILE A 35 -26.06 -15.49 12.70
N GLY A 36 -27.09 -16.19 12.21
CA GLY A 36 -27.26 -16.49 10.79
C GLY A 36 -27.19 -15.22 9.92
N SER A 37 -27.91 -14.17 10.30
CA SER A 37 -27.87 -12.88 9.58
C SER A 37 -26.47 -12.26 9.58
N LYS A 38 -25.77 -12.29 10.71
CA LYS A 38 -24.43 -11.68 10.84
C LYS A 38 -23.35 -12.46 10.10
N LEU A 39 -23.49 -13.78 10.01
CA LEU A 39 -22.65 -14.63 9.16
C LEU A 39 -22.83 -14.28 7.68
N THR A 40 -24.07 -14.08 7.21
CA THR A 40 -24.30 -13.64 5.81
C THR A 40 -23.76 -12.25 5.50
N GLU A 41 -23.62 -11.38 6.51
CA GLU A 41 -22.99 -10.06 6.40
C GLU A 41 -21.46 -10.11 6.47
N ASN A 42 -20.85 -11.29 6.70
CA ASN A 42 -19.41 -11.47 6.95
C ASN A 42 -18.87 -10.55 8.06
N ARG A 43 -19.65 -10.34 9.14
CA ARG A 43 -19.24 -9.51 10.28
C ARG A 43 -18.77 -10.36 11.44
N PHE A 44 -17.50 -10.19 11.81
CA PHE A 44 -16.88 -10.85 12.95
C PHE A 44 -15.94 -9.88 13.70
N PRO A 45 -15.86 -9.90 15.05
CA PRO A 45 -16.67 -10.69 15.99
C PRO A 45 -18.14 -10.25 15.99
N ILE A 46 -19.05 -11.23 16.18
CA ILE A 46 -20.49 -10.96 16.27
C ILE A 46 -20.78 -10.35 17.64
N LEU A 47 -21.16 -9.07 17.66
CA LEU A 47 -21.53 -8.36 18.89
C LEU A 47 -22.90 -8.80 19.40
N CYS A 48 -23.09 -8.71 20.72
CA CYS A 48 -24.37 -8.88 21.38
C CYS A 48 -25.41 -7.90 20.78
N PRO A 49 -26.62 -8.36 20.41
CA PRO A 49 -27.67 -7.51 19.83
C PRO A 49 -27.99 -6.27 20.67
N VAL A 50 -28.02 -6.41 22.00
CA VAL A 50 -28.31 -5.32 22.93
C VAL A 50 -27.11 -4.39 23.08
N CYS A 51 -25.92 -4.92 23.35
CA CYS A 51 -24.71 -4.08 23.48
C CYS A 51 -24.39 -3.31 22.19
N GLN A 52 -24.68 -3.88 21.02
CA GLN A 52 -24.45 -3.19 19.74
C GLN A 52 -25.40 -2.00 19.56
N ALA A 53 -26.61 -2.05 20.12
CA ALA A 53 -27.57 -0.97 20.07
C ALA A 53 -27.27 0.14 21.09
N GLU A 54 -26.52 -0.18 22.15
CA GLU A 54 -26.10 0.76 23.19
C GLU A 54 -24.78 1.46 22.83
N SER A 55 -24.63 2.72 23.26
CA SER A 55 -23.53 3.59 22.81
C SER A 55 -22.20 3.37 23.55
N ASP A 56 -22.18 2.51 24.59
CA ASP A 56 -21.03 2.31 25.45
C ASP A 56 -20.28 1.01 25.08
N VAL A 57 -19.32 1.15 24.17
CA VAL A 57 -18.63 0.02 23.51
C VAL A 57 -17.60 -0.65 24.42
N GLN A 58 -17.20 -0.01 25.53
CA GLN A 58 -16.10 -0.49 26.38
C GLN A 58 -16.38 -1.85 27.02
N ASP A 59 -17.65 -2.17 27.31
CA ASP A 59 -18.04 -3.45 27.93
C ASP A 59 -18.99 -4.29 27.06
N ALA A 60 -19.01 -4.00 25.75
CA ALA A 60 -19.84 -4.77 24.82
C ALA A 60 -19.44 -6.25 24.83
N GLY A 61 -20.46 -7.10 24.97
CA GLY A 61 -20.34 -8.55 24.83
C GLY A 61 -20.28 -8.97 23.36
N PHE A 62 -19.55 -10.03 23.06
CA PHE A 62 -19.58 -10.72 21.78
C PHE A 62 -20.04 -12.16 21.97
N ILE A 63 -20.62 -12.72 20.93
CA ILE A 63 -21.05 -14.12 20.88
C ILE A 63 -19.79 -14.99 20.88
N GLN A 64 -19.70 -15.91 21.84
CA GLN A 64 -18.58 -16.86 21.93
C GLN A 64 -18.96 -18.19 21.29
N ARG A 65 -17.95 -18.95 20.85
CA ARG A 65 -18.13 -20.31 20.31
C ARG A 65 -18.94 -21.22 21.24
N GLY A 66 -18.73 -21.14 22.55
CA GLY A 66 -19.49 -21.94 23.52
C GLY A 66 -21.01 -21.70 23.47
N LEU A 67 -21.47 -20.50 23.08
CA LEU A 67 -22.89 -20.23 22.87
C LEU A 67 -23.36 -20.78 21.51
N VAL A 68 -22.56 -20.61 20.47
CA VAL A 68 -22.82 -21.15 19.12
C VAL A 68 -23.01 -22.67 19.17
N ASP A 69 -22.16 -23.38 19.91
CA ASP A 69 -22.21 -24.84 20.06
C ASP A 69 -23.49 -25.34 20.76
N GLN A 70 -24.18 -24.48 21.51
CA GLN A 70 -25.44 -24.80 22.19
C GLN A 70 -26.68 -24.50 21.33
N LEU A 71 -26.50 -23.81 20.21
CA LEU A 71 -27.57 -23.41 19.29
C LEU A 71 -27.70 -24.40 18.14
N ALA A 72 -28.91 -24.53 17.61
CA ALA A 72 -29.22 -25.42 16.50
C ALA A 72 -28.93 -24.75 15.15
N LEU A 73 -27.67 -24.38 14.90
CA LEU A 73 -27.23 -23.84 13.62
C LEU A 73 -27.19 -24.94 12.55
N SER A 74 -27.47 -24.57 11.30
CA SER A 74 -27.23 -25.46 10.16
C SER A 74 -25.74 -25.69 9.94
N GLN A 75 -25.37 -26.80 9.29
CA GLN A 75 -23.96 -27.12 8.98
C GLN A 75 -23.27 -25.97 8.25
N ALA A 76 -23.92 -25.38 7.25
CA ALA A 76 -23.36 -24.27 6.46
C ALA A 76 -23.10 -23.00 7.30
N GLN A 77 -24.00 -22.69 8.25
CA GLN A 77 -23.79 -21.57 9.17
C GLN A 77 -22.64 -21.86 10.14
N TYR A 78 -22.55 -23.09 10.64
CA TYR A 78 -21.46 -23.49 11.51
C TYR A 78 -20.11 -23.42 10.77
N ASP A 79 -20.02 -23.94 9.56
CA ASP A 79 -18.81 -23.85 8.73
C ASP A 79 -18.43 -22.38 8.46
N SER A 80 -19.40 -21.52 8.14
CA SER A 80 -19.19 -20.08 7.95
C SER A 80 -18.67 -19.40 9.23
N TRP A 81 -19.14 -19.81 10.41
CA TRP A 81 -18.64 -19.33 11.68
C TRP A 81 -17.16 -19.71 11.87
N ILE A 82 -16.80 -20.97 11.60
CA ILE A 82 -15.41 -21.44 11.70
C ILE A 82 -14.51 -20.62 10.79
N ASP A 83 -14.91 -20.43 9.53
CA ASP A 83 -14.13 -19.69 8.54
C ASP A 83 -13.90 -18.24 8.97
N LEU A 84 -14.96 -17.56 9.45
CA LEU A 84 -14.86 -16.19 9.95
C LEU A 84 -14.02 -16.09 11.23
N GLU A 85 -14.15 -17.06 12.15
CA GLU A 85 -13.35 -17.08 13.37
C GLU A 85 -11.86 -17.27 13.06
N LEU A 86 -11.51 -18.17 12.12
CA LEU A 86 -10.14 -18.38 11.64
C LEU A 86 -9.61 -17.16 10.88
N SER A 87 -10.47 -16.42 10.17
CA SER A 87 -10.08 -15.20 9.47
C SER A 87 -9.57 -14.09 10.39
N GLN A 88 -9.89 -14.12 11.69
CA GLN A 88 -9.30 -13.18 12.65
C GLN A 88 -7.81 -13.44 12.90
N TYR A 89 -7.37 -14.68 12.72
CA TYR A 89 -6.00 -15.10 12.97
C TYR A 89 -5.23 -15.31 11.67
N SER A 90 -5.88 -15.21 10.51
CA SER A 90 -5.26 -15.46 9.21
C SER A 90 -5.48 -14.32 8.23
N VAL A 91 -4.41 -13.98 7.51
CA VAL A 91 -4.45 -12.99 6.43
C VAL A 91 -4.29 -13.73 5.12
N MET A 92 -5.25 -13.54 4.20
CA MET A 92 -5.13 -14.04 2.83
C MET A 92 -4.21 -13.11 2.03
N LEU A 93 -3.18 -13.68 1.42
CA LEU A 93 -2.21 -12.97 0.61
C LEU A 93 -2.28 -13.45 -0.83
N ASP A 94 -2.40 -12.51 -1.76
CA ASP A 94 -2.39 -12.76 -3.19
C ASP A 94 -1.00 -12.49 -3.77
N CYS A 95 -0.37 -13.53 -4.33
CA CYS A 95 0.93 -13.38 -4.97
C CYS A 95 0.77 -12.92 -6.43
N ARG A 96 1.36 -11.77 -6.78
CA ARG A 96 1.30 -11.21 -8.14
C ARG A 96 2.15 -11.96 -9.16
N LYS A 97 3.09 -12.79 -8.71
CA LYS A 97 3.97 -13.60 -9.58
C LYS A 97 3.32 -14.93 -9.97
N CYS A 98 2.79 -15.69 -9.02
CA CYS A 98 2.13 -16.98 -9.30
C CYS A 98 0.60 -16.90 -9.36
N GLN A 99 0.01 -15.72 -9.18
CA GLN A 99 -1.44 -15.46 -9.26
C GLN A 99 -2.28 -16.38 -8.38
N SER A 100 -1.72 -16.77 -7.24
CA SER A 100 -2.32 -17.71 -6.31
C SER A 100 -2.37 -17.09 -4.91
N SER A 101 -3.35 -17.52 -4.12
CA SER A 101 -3.62 -17.01 -2.79
C SER A 101 -3.20 -18.01 -1.73
N GLY A 102 -2.68 -17.54 -0.61
CA GLY A 102 -2.38 -18.38 0.55
C GLY A 102 -2.68 -17.65 1.85
N PHE A 103 -2.91 -18.41 2.91
CA PHE A 103 -3.16 -17.87 4.24
C PHE A 103 -1.87 -17.85 5.05
N VAL A 104 -1.65 -16.76 5.78
CA VAL A 104 -0.56 -16.63 6.76
C VAL A 104 -1.14 -16.20 8.11
N ASP A 105 -0.40 -16.45 9.19
CA ASP A 105 -0.78 -15.97 10.52
C ASP A 105 -0.81 -14.43 10.56
N SER A 106 -1.84 -13.89 11.20
CA SER A 106 -2.08 -12.45 11.27
C SER A 106 -1.07 -11.70 12.14
N GLU A 107 -0.51 -12.35 13.16
CA GLU A 107 0.49 -11.75 14.05
C GLU A 107 1.84 -11.71 13.35
N ASP A 108 2.25 -12.83 12.73
CA ASP A 108 3.43 -12.88 11.87
C ASP A 108 3.31 -11.81 10.76
N TYR A 109 2.15 -11.73 10.10
CA TYR A 109 1.91 -10.73 9.06
C TYR A 109 2.10 -9.29 9.57
N LYS A 110 1.70 -8.97 10.80
CA LYS A 110 1.86 -7.61 11.37
C LYS A 110 3.31 -7.20 11.51
N GLU A 111 4.16 -8.11 11.98
CA GLU A 111 5.57 -7.85 12.25
C GLU A 111 6.44 -7.79 10.99
N LEU A 112 5.99 -8.42 9.90
CA LEU A 112 6.73 -8.45 8.63
C LEU A 112 6.75 -7.09 7.92
N GLN A 113 7.94 -6.69 7.47
CA GLN A 113 8.14 -5.58 6.52
C GLN A 113 8.08 -6.06 5.06
N TYR A 114 8.57 -7.28 4.82
CA TYR A 114 8.58 -7.93 3.52
C TYR A 114 7.74 -9.20 3.59
N ILE A 115 6.93 -9.40 2.57
CA ILE A 115 6.04 -10.55 2.46
C ILE A 115 6.65 -11.53 1.49
N TYR A 116 6.82 -12.76 1.95
CA TYR A 116 7.22 -13.89 1.13
C TYR A 116 5.98 -14.62 0.65
N CYS A 117 5.98 -15.06 -0.61
CA CYS A 117 4.88 -15.86 -1.12
C CYS A 117 4.72 -17.12 -0.24
N PRO A 118 3.52 -17.39 0.30
CA PRO A 118 3.29 -18.55 1.17
C PRO A 118 3.34 -19.90 0.41
N LEU A 119 3.37 -19.86 -0.91
CA LEU A 119 3.42 -21.05 -1.76
C LEU A 119 4.88 -21.44 -1.98
N GLY A 120 5.27 -22.60 -1.45
CA GLY A 120 6.67 -23.08 -1.42
C GLY A 120 7.36 -23.24 -2.78
N ASP A 121 6.61 -23.20 -3.88
CA ASP A 121 7.15 -23.25 -5.25
C ASP A 121 7.40 -21.85 -5.85
N CYS A 122 7.26 -20.79 -5.06
CA CYS A 122 7.33 -19.41 -5.52
C CYS A 122 8.22 -18.52 -4.64
N ASP A 123 9.40 -18.14 -5.14
CA ASP A 123 10.33 -17.24 -4.44
C ASP A 123 9.98 -15.75 -4.62
N HIS A 124 8.69 -15.39 -4.67
CA HIS A 124 8.32 -13.98 -4.81
C HIS A 124 8.33 -13.27 -3.46
N VAL A 125 8.95 -12.09 -3.41
CA VAL A 125 9.00 -11.24 -2.23
C VAL A 125 8.59 -9.82 -2.61
N TRP A 126 7.79 -9.18 -1.76
CA TRP A 126 7.36 -7.80 -1.96
C TRP A 126 7.28 -7.02 -0.66
N CYS A 127 7.43 -5.70 -0.76
CA CYS A 127 7.29 -4.79 0.37
C CYS A 127 5.82 -4.70 0.79
N LYS A 128 5.55 -4.87 2.09
CA LYS A 128 4.20 -4.74 2.65
C LYS A 128 3.63 -3.33 2.51
N ALA A 129 4.48 -2.31 2.60
CA ALA A 129 4.06 -0.91 2.62
C ALA A 129 3.69 -0.38 1.22
N CYS A 130 4.53 -0.63 0.22
CA CYS A 130 4.33 -0.11 -1.14
C CYS A 130 3.89 -1.16 -2.18
N GLY A 131 3.99 -2.45 -1.85
CA GLY A 131 3.61 -3.55 -2.74
C GLY A 131 4.59 -3.82 -3.90
N GLN A 132 5.77 -3.20 -3.88
CA GLN A 132 6.79 -3.43 -4.92
C GLN A 132 7.56 -4.71 -4.69
N THR A 133 7.93 -5.36 -5.79
CA THR A 133 8.78 -6.55 -5.79
C THR A 133 10.18 -6.20 -5.27
N VAL A 134 10.69 -7.00 -4.35
CA VAL A 134 12.03 -6.87 -3.79
C VAL A 134 12.77 -8.20 -3.96
N GLY A 135 14.10 -8.16 -4.09
CA GLY A 135 14.90 -9.38 -4.08
C GLY A 135 14.75 -10.16 -2.76
N PRO A 136 14.87 -11.49 -2.78
CA PRO A 136 14.68 -12.32 -1.59
C PRO A 136 15.84 -12.21 -0.58
N ASP A 137 16.98 -11.68 -1.01
CA ASP A 137 18.18 -11.49 -0.20
C ASP A 137 18.13 -10.22 0.65
N GLN A 138 18.85 -10.22 1.77
CA GLN A 138 18.89 -9.08 2.70
C GLN A 138 19.51 -7.82 2.10
N GLU A 139 20.36 -7.94 1.07
CA GLU A 139 21.00 -6.78 0.45
C GLU A 139 19.99 -6.00 -0.39
N SER A 140 19.24 -6.70 -1.24
CA SER A 140 18.10 -6.16 -1.98
C SER A 140 17.06 -5.51 -1.08
N GLN A 141 16.76 -6.13 0.07
CA GLN A 141 15.83 -5.59 1.06
C GLN A 141 16.33 -4.33 1.77
N LYS A 142 17.65 -4.20 1.99
CA LYS A 142 18.23 -2.98 2.55
C LYS A 142 18.29 -1.83 1.54
N LEU A 143 18.41 -2.16 0.26
CA LEU A 143 18.43 -1.18 -0.82
C LEU A 143 17.03 -0.66 -1.16
N HIS A 144 15.96 -1.38 -0.80
CA HIS A 144 14.60 -0.96 -1.06
C HIS A 144 14.23 0.29 -0.23
N SER A 145 13.71 1.31 -0.92
CA SER A 145 13.09 2.48 -0.30
C SER A 145 11.66 2.63 -0.81
N CYS A 146 10.73 2.99 0.08
CA CYS A 146 9.32 3.19 -0.26
C CYS A 146 8.99 4.64 -0.68
N ASP A 147 9.97 5.53 -0.69
CA ASP A 147 9.81 6.95 -1.03
C ASP A 147 9.82 7.24 -2.54
N GLY A 148 10.07 6.23 -3.37
CA GLY A 148 10.16 6.38 -4.82
C GLY A 148 11.51 6.88 -5.32
N GLU A 149 12.51 7.06 -4.45
CA GLU A 149 13.82 7.59 -4.84
C GLU A 149 14.54 6.65 -5.80
N ASN A 150 14.46 5.34 -5.57
CA ASN A 150 15.12 4.35 -6.44
C ASN A 150 14.49 4.30 -7.83
N GLU A 151 13.17 4.34 -7.91
CA GLU A 151 12.42 4.37 -9.17
C GLU A 151 12.71 5.65 -9.93
N LEU A 152 12.74 6.78 -9.23
CA LEU A 152 13.10 8.06 -9.82
C LEU A 152 14.55 8.03 -10.32
N ASN A 153 15.50 7.51 -9.54
CA ASN A 153 16.89 7.40 -9.95
C ASN A 153 17.07 6.48 -11.17
N ALA A 154 16.41 5.32 -11.19
CA ALA A 154 16.43 4.39 -12.31
C ALA A 154 15.80 5.00 -13.57
N LEU A 155 14.68 5.71 -13.42
CA LEU A 155 14.05 6.44 -14.53
C LEU A 155 14.94 7.57 -15.04
N MET A 156 15.57 8.32 -14.13
CA MET A 156 16.52 9.36 -14.48
C MET A 156 17.72 8.82 -15.25
N GLU A 157 18.21 7.64 -14.91
CA GLU A 157 19.29 6.97 -15.65
C GLU A 157 18.83 6.51 -17.04
N ALA A 158 17.66 5.86 -17.13
CA ALA A 158 17.09 5.36 -18.37
C ALA A 158 16.78 6.49 -19.38
N GLU A 159 16.18 7.58 -18.90
CA GLU A 159 15.80 8.74 -19.72
C GLU A 159 16.92 9.79 -19.84
N GLY A 160 18.06 9.57 -19.17
CA GLY A 160 19.20 10.48 -19.16
C GLY A 160 18.89 11.86 -18.53
N TRP A 161 17.95 11.92 -17.58
CA TRP A 161 17.60 13.12 -16.82
C TRP A 161 18.78 13.62 -15.99
N LYS A 162 18.87 14.94 -15.79
CA LYS A 162 19.98 15.57 -15.07
C LYS A 162 19.50 16.36 -13.87
N ASN A 163 20.23 16.25 -12.77
CA ASN A 163 20.00 17.08 -11.60
C ASN A 163 20.53 18.49 -11.83
N CYS A 164 19.73 19.50 -11.45
CA CYS A 164 20.20 20.88 -11.42
C CYS A 164 21.42 21.01 -10.49
N PRO A 165 22.56 21.56 -10.94
CA PRO A 165 23.76 21.66 -10.10
C PRO A 165 23.58 22.56 -8.88
N GLY A 166 22.61 23.49 -8.93
CA GLY A 166 22.33 24.44 -7.85
C GLY A 166 21.39 23.92 -6.75
N CYS A 167 20.29 23.24 -7.10
CA CYS A 167 19.25 22.83 -6.15
C CYS A 167 18.96 21.32 -6.16
N LYS A 168 19.63 20.55 -7.02
CA LYS A 168 19.47 19.09 -7.17
C LYS A 168 18.10 18.61 -7.64
N THR A 169 17.15 19.49 -7.93
CA THR A 169 15.89 19.11 -8.60
C THR A 169 16.18 18.37 -9.92
N PRO A 170 15.61 17.18 -10.15
CA PRO A 170 15.65 16.48 -11.43
C PRO A 170 15.03 17.32 -12.54
N ILE A 171 15.73 17.43 -13.68
CA ILE A 171 15.27 18.18 -14.84
C ILE A 171 15.21 17.22 -16.02
N GLU A 172 14.01 17.04 -16.57
CA GLU A 172 13.76 16.40 -17.86
C GLU A 172 14.07 17.40 -19.01
N ARG A 173 14.52 16.89 -20.16
CA ARG A 173 14.73 17.69 -21.37
C ARG A 173 13.76 17.30 -22.48
N ILE A 174 12.94 18.26 -22.92
CA ILE A 174 11.88 18.07 -23.92
C ILE A 174 12.35 18.47 -25.35
N ILE A 175 13.55 18.04 -25.78
CA ILE A 175 14.16 18.36 -27.11
C ILE A 175 14.65 19.82 -27.25
N GLY A 176 15.77 20.02 -27.97
CA GLY A 176 16.25 21.34 -28.39
C GLY A 176 17.68 21.68 -27.92
N CYS A 177 17.82 22.83 -27.25
CA CYS A 177 19.09 23.42 -26.82
C CYS A 177 19.63 22.73 -25.55
N ASN A 178 20.96 22.66 -25.42
CA ASN A 178 21.62 22.13 -24.21
C ASN A 178 21.68 23.15 -23.06
N HIS A 179 21.33 24.41 -23.28
CA HIS A 179 21.18 25.41 -22.22
C HIS A 179 19.86 25.18 -21.48
N MET A 180 19.95 24.90 -20.18
CA MET A 180 18.79 24.73 -19.31
C MET A 180 18.72 25.84 -18.28
N ALA A 181 17.50 26.27 -17.96
CA ALA A 181 17.20 27.14 -16.83
C ALA A 181 16.41 26.34 -15.80
N CYS A 182 16.86 26.35 -14.55
CA CYS A 182 16.17 25.64 -13.47
C CYS A 182 14.83 26.34 -13.16
N GLY A 183 13.73 25.59 -13.28
CA GLY A 183 12.37 26.07 -13.00
C GLY A 183 12.03 26.21 -11.51
N THR A 184 12.87 25.68 -10.60
CA THR A 184 12.66 25.76 -9.16
C THR A 184 12.69 27.23 -8.70
N PRO A 185 11.61 27.76 -8.09
CA PRO A 185 11.55 29.13 -7.64
C PRO A 185 12.74 29.51 -6.74
N GLY A 186 13.42 30.60 -7.07
CA GLY A 186 14.58 31.08 -6.33
C GLY A 186 15.92 30.39 -6.65
N CYS A 187 15.94 29.33 -7.47
CA CYS A 187 17.20 28.69 -7.85
C CYS A 187 18.00 29.52 -8.86
N ASN A 188 17.34 29.99 -9.93
CA ASN A 188 17.91 30.83 -11.01
C ASN A 188 19.22 30.29 -11.61
N MET A 189 19.42 28.96 -11.56
CA MET A 189 20.60 28.30 -12.11
C MET A 189 20.42 28.03 -13.59
N HIS A 190 21.38 28.47 -14.40
CA HIS A 190 21.54 28.09 -15.79
C HIS A 190 22.70 27.11 -15.92
N PHE A 191 22.50 25.99 -16.60
CA PHE A 191 23.49 24.92 -16.72
C PHE A 191 23.41 24.24 -18.09
N CYS A 192 24.46 23.52 -18.45
CA CYS A 192 24.51 22.74 -19.67
C CYS A 192 23.99 21.32 -19.41
N TYR A 193 22.96 20.89 -20.13
CA TYR A 193 22.41 19.53 -20.00
C TYR A 193 23.37 18.44 -20.49
N LYS A 194 24.23 18.76 -21.46
CA LYS A 194 25.16 17.80 -22.06
C LYS A 194 26.30 17.43 -21.11
N CYS A 195 27.01 18.42 -20.56
CA CYS A 195 28.14 18.16 -19.64
C CYS A 195 27.75 18.21 -18.17
N GLY A 196 26.59 18.78 -17.81
CA GLY A 196 26.16 18.96 -16.43
C GLY A 196 26.76 20.18 -15.73
N ASP A 197 27.65 20.94 -16.38
CA ASP A 197 28.32 22.09 -15.77
C ASP A 197 27.37 23.26 -15.53
N SER A 198 27.56 23.95 -14.41
CA SER A 198 26.91 25.23 -14.13
C SER A 198 27.46 26.32 -15.06
N ILE A 199 26.56 27.05 -15.72
CA ILE A 199 26.90 28.19 -16.59
C ILE A 199 26.89 29.48 -15.76
N ILE A 200 25.79 29.79 -15.09
CA ILE A 200 25.64 30.97 -14.22
C ILE A 200 24.42 30.84 -13.32
N ARG A 201 24.44 31.51 -12.16
CA ARG A 201 23.23 31.74 -11.35
C ARG A 201 22.86 33.22 -11.41
N SER A 202 21.85 33.57 -12.23
CA SER A 202 21.41 34.97 -12.40
C SER A 202 19.99 35.02 -12.97
N VAL A 203 19.34 36.17 -12.80
CA VAL A 203 18.06 36.52 -13.44
C VAL A 203 18.24 37.58 -14.55
N LEU A 204 19.44 38.14 -14.68
CA LEU A 204 19.75 39.22 -15.59
C LEU A 204 20.06 38.65 -16.99
N LYS A 205 19.22 39.01 -17.97
CA LYS A 205 19.28 38.45 -19.33
C LYS A 205 20.64 38.65 -20.02
N ASP A 206 21.29 39.80 -19.79
CA ASP A 206 22.57 40.12 -20.45
C ASP A 206 23.73 39.29 -19.89
N GLU A 207 23.76 39.07 -18.57
CA GLU A 207 24.72 38.17 -17.92
C GLU A 207 24.53 36.73 -18.38
N ILE A 208 23.28 36.28 -18.46
CA ILE A 208 22.93 34.93 -18.91
C ILE A 208 23.40 34.72 -20.36
N LYS A 209 23.09 35.66 -21.27
CA LYS A 209 23.53 35.56 -22.67
C LYS A 209 25.05 35.54 -22.80
N GLY A 210 25.75 36.39 -22.05
CA GLY A 210 27.22 36.41 -22.04
C GLY A 210 27.82 35.07 -21.60
N ALA A 211 27.33 34.52 -20.49
CA ALA A 211 27.82 33.25 -19.93
C ALA A 211 27.47 32.04 -20.83
N VAL A 212 26.26 32.00 -21.39
CA VAL A 212 25.84 30.96 -22.35
C VAL A 212 26.73 31.01 -23.59
N ASN A 213 26.93 32.19 -24.18
CA ASN A 213 27.80 32.33 -25.35
C ASN A 213 29.23 31.88 -25.04
N ALA A 214 29.78 32.26 -23.88
CA ALA A 214 31.13 31.84 -23.48
C ALA A 214 31.25 30.31 -23.34
N HIS A 215 30.22 29.63 -22.82
CA HIS A 215 30.22 28.17 -22.64
C HIS A 215 30.15 27.40 -23.96
N PHE A 216 29.35 27.88 -24.93
CA PHE A 216 29.08 27.15 -26.18
C PHE A 216 29.87 27.67 -27.40
N HIS A 217 30.78 28.63 -27.23
CA HIS A 217 31.58 29.18 -28.32
C HIS A 217 32.60 28.15 -28.86
N GLN A 218 32.73 28.00 -30.19
CA GLN A 218 33.57 26.94 -30.79
C GLN A 218 35.08 27.05 -30.52
N THR A 219 35.59 28.23 -30.16
CA THR A 219 37.04 28.46 -29.94
C THR A 219 37.48 28.36 -28.48
N THR A 220 36.54 28.41 -27.52
CA THR A 220 36.82 28.43 -26.07
C THR A 220 35.88 27.54 -25.25
N GLY A 221 34.75 27.14 -25.84
CA GLY A 221 33.67 26.38 -25.22
C GLY A 221 33.86 24.88 -25.40
N LYS A 222 33.58 24.13 -24.33
CA LYS A 222 33.79 22.68 -24.27
C LYS A 222 32.61 21.87 -24.83
N CYS A 223 31.50 22.51 -25.22
CA CYS A 223 30.24 21.84 -25.55
C CYS A 223 29.48 22.50 -26.71
N PRO A 224 28.78 21.74 -27.58
CA PRO A 224 27.87 22.28 -28.59
C PRO A 224 26.53 22.74 -27.98
N LEU A 225 26.03 23.90 -28.44
CA LEU A 225 24.76 24.49 -27.97
C LEU A 225 23.54 23.64 -28.38
N PHE A 226 23.55 23.19 -29.62
CA PHE A 226 22.48 22.38 -30.18
C PHE A 226 22.87 20.92 -30.19
N PHE A 227 21.86 20.06 -30.15
CA PHE A 227 22.03 18.65 -30.44
C PHE A 227 22.43 18.47 -31.90
N ILE A 228 23.46 17.66 -32.14
CA ILE A 228 23.81 17.16 -33.47
C ILE A 228 23.34 15.70 -33.45
N PRO A 229 22.26 15.34 -34.16
CA PRO A 229 21.90 13.95 -34.35
C PRO A 229 23.09 13.21 -34.97
N ALA A 230 23.39 12.00 -34.50
CA ALA A 230 24.30 11.14 -35.24
C ALA A 230 23.71 10.94 -36.64
N GLU A 231 24.48 11.24 -37.68
CA GLU A 231 24.12 10.83 -39.04
C GLU A 231 24.03 9.31 -39.01
N ASP A 232 22.85 8.76 -39.32
CA ASP A 232 22.73 7.36 -39.70
C ASP A 232 23.69 7.17 -40.88
N GLU A 233 24.80 6.46 -40.66
CA GLU A 233 25.63 5.93 -41.73
C GLU A 233 24.73 4.99 -42.54
N GLY A 234 24.15 5.57 -43.59
CA GLY A 234 23.34 4.85 -44.57
C GLY A 234 24.15 3.70 -45.12
N THR A 235 23.66 2.49 -44.86
CA THR A 235 24.01 1.28 -45.59
C THR A 235 23.77 1.53 -47.08
N SER A 236 24.86 1.77 -47.81
CA SER A 236 24.93 1.57 -49.27
C SER A 236 25.59 0.23 -49.56
#